data_AF-A0A8R1HYI9-F1
#
_entry.id   AF-A0A8R1HYI9-F1
#
_cell.length_a   1.000
_cell.length_b   1.000
_cell.length_c   1.000
_cell.angle_alpha   90.00
_cell.angle_beta   90.00
_cell.angle_gamma   90.00
#
_symmetry.space_group_name_H-M   'P 1'
#
loop_
_entity.id
_entity.type
_entity.pdbx_description
1 polymer ?
#
loop_
_entity_poly.entity_id
_entity_poly.type
_entity_poly.pdbx_seq_one_letter_code
_entity_poly.pdbx_strand_id
1 'polypeptide(L)'
;MFACNGVLRKSDFNVDVFEYSPVPFGLVRYGVAPDHQEVKNVIKQFDQMFERNRNRLRLFCNVKIGRDVTFDELTHGYDAVLLAYGSHKTRQLGIPGSDSKNVISGSDFVGWYNGVPHAPTPDLSATDVVIVGNGNVALDCARVLSTASSGALRATDIPDDRLVVLEKVPIKDIKILGRRGPEHVGFYFLFCLKICI
;
A
#
# COMPACT_ATOMS: atom_id res chain seq x y z
N MET A 1 -12.00 -6.29 -4.70
CA MET A 1 -11.64 -7.46 -5.52
C MET A 1 -12.00 -8.80 -4.89
N PHE A 2 -11.51 -9.14 -3.69
CA PHE A 2 -11.86 -10.43 -3.05
C PHE A 2 -13.38 -10.61 -2.86
N ALA A 3 -14.08 -9.58 -2.41
CA ALA A 3 -15.54 -9.61 -2.31
C ALA A 3 -16.23 -9.84 -3.66
N CYS A 4 -15.77 -9.15 -4.72
CA CYS A 4 -16.27 -9.34 -6.08
C CYS A 4 -16.14 -10.80 -6.53
N ASN A 5 -14.98 -11.43 -6.31
CA ASN A 5 -14.76 -12.85 -6.63
C ASN A 5 -15.73 -13.75 -5.86
N GLY A 6 -16.00 -13.45 -4.59
CA GLY A 6 -16.96 -14.19 -3.79
C GLY A 6 -18.39 -14.10 -4.33
N VAL A 7 -18.83 -12.89 -4.71
CA VAL A 7 -20.17 -12.64 -5.25
C VAL A 7 -20.35 -13.30 -6.62
N LEU A 8 -19.41 -13.12 -7.54
CA LEU A 8 -19.49 -13.65 -8.91
C LEU A 8 -19.50 -15.19 -8.96
N ARG A 9 -18.93 -15.86 -7.95
CA ARG A 9 -18.96 -17.34 -7.86
C ARG A 9 -20.29 -17.91 -7.39
N LYS A 10 -21.12 -17.11 -6.72
CA LYS A 10 -22.32 -17.58 -6.01
C LYS A 10 -23.63 -17.01 -6.57
N SER A 11 -23.54 -16.12 -7.55
CA SER A 11 -24.68 -15.39 -8.10
C SER A 11 -24.44 -15.01 -9.56
N ASP A 12 -25.52 -14.64 -10.25
CA ASP A 12 -25.50 -14.13 -11.62
C ASP A 12 -25.56 -12.60 -11.68
N PHE A 13 -25.12 -11.91 -10.62
CA PHE A 13 -25.14 -10.46 -10.56
C PHE A 13 -24.20 -9.80 -11.58
N ASN A 14 -24.63 -8.66 -12.11
CA ASN A 14 -23.76 -7.73 -12.81
C ASN A 14 -23.04 -6.84 -11.78
N VAL A 15 -21.72 -6.77 -11.87
CA VAL A 15 -20.86 -6.10 -10.89
C VAL A 15 -20.06 -5.01 -11.58
N ASP A 16 -20.21 -3.78 -11.11
CA ASP A 16 -19.39 -2.66 -11.51
C ASP A 16 -18.47 -2.28 -10.35
N VAL A 17 -17.17 -2.19 -10.63
CA VAL A 17 -16.15 -1.81 -9.64
C VAL A 17 -15.68 -0.40 -9.94
N PHE A 18 -15.89 0.51 -8.99
CA PHE A 18 -15.36 1.87 -9.06
C PHE A 18 -14.06 1.96 -8.25
N GLU A 19 -13.00 2.47 -8.88
CA GLU A 19 -11.68 2.64 -8.29
C GLU A 19 -11.23 4.10 -8.45
N TYR A 20 -10.76 4.67 -7.34
CA TYR A 20 -10.24 6.05 -7.32
C TYR A 20 -8.94 6.16 -8.11
N SER A 21 -8.07 5.15 -7.99
CA SER A 21 -6.75 5.13 -8.60
C SER A 21 -6.82 4.91 -10.13
N PRO A 22 -5.77 5.27 -10.89
CA PRO A 22 -5.73 5.00 -12.33
C PRO A 22 -5.65 3.52 -12.68
N VAL A 23 -5.18 2.70 -11.76
CA VAL A 23 -5.03 1.25 -11.91
C VAL A 23 -5.60 0.54 -10.67
N PRO A 24 -6.15 -0.67 -10.85
CA PRO A 24 -6.83 -1.39 -9.78
C PRO A 24 -5.87 -2.04 -8.78
N PHE A 25 -6.47 -2.81 -7.85
CA PHE A 25 -5.83 -3.70 -6.87
C PHE A 25 -5.36 -3.05 -5.56
N GLY A 26 -5.46 -1.72 -5.44
CA GLY A 26 -5.25 -1.00 -4.18
C GLY A 26 -3.94 -1.39 -3.50
N LEU A 27 -3.99 -1.77 -2.22
CA LEU A 27 -2.80 -2.11 -1.43
C LEU A 27 -2.03 -3.34 -1.92
N VAL A 28 -2.62 -4.24 -2.72
CA VAL A 28 -1.85 -5.33 -3.32
C VAL A 28 -0.78 -4.75 -4.25
N ARG A 29 -1.11 -3.66 -4.97
CA ARG A 29 -0.17 -2.93 -5.82
C ARG A 29 0.63 -1.90 -5.03
N TYR A 30 -0.04 -1.08 -4.22
CA TYR A 30 0.52 0.11 -3.61
C TYR A 30 0.98 -0.04 -2.17
N GLY A 31 0.69 -1.16 -1.51
CA GLY A 31 0.98 -1.40 -0.09
C GLY A 31 1.96 -2.54 0.15
N VAL A 32 1.84 -3.64 -0.59
CA VAL A 32 2.76 -4.79 -0.48
C VAL A 32 4.16 -4.35 -0.86
N ALA A 33 5.12 -4.60 0.02
CA ALA A 33 6.50 -4.25 -0.21
C ALA A 33 7.09 -4.97 -1.44
N PRO A 34 8.04 -4.33 -2.15
CA PRO A 34 8.50 -4.77 -3.46
C PRO A 34 9.38 -6.02 -3.44
N ASP A 35 9.84 -6.45 -2.27
CA ASP A 35 10.52 -7.72 -2.05
C ASP A 35 9.57 -8.86 -1.62
N HIS A 36 8.26 -8.58 -1.53
CA HIS A 36 7.20 -9.55 -1.21
C HIS A 36 6.36 -9.87 -2.46
N GLN A 37 7.04 -10.11 -3.59
CA GLN A 37 6.40 -10.35 -4.89
C GLN A 37 5.45 -11.56 -4.87
N GLU A 38 5.71 -12.54 -4.02
CA GLU A 38 4.86 -13.71 -3.82
C GLU A 38 3.43 -13.34 -3.42
N VAL A 39 3.26 -12.28 -2.63
CA VAL A 39 1.95 -11.79 -2.19
C VAL A 39 1.22 -11.07 -3.33
N LYS A 40 1.96 -10.43 -4.24
CA LYS A 40 1.41 -9.76 -5.44
C LYS A 40 0.87 -10.75 -6.48
N ASN A 41 1.18 -12.04 -6.39
CA ASN A 41 0.67 -13.08 -7.31
C ASN A 41 -0.86 -13.17 -7.38
N VAL A 42 -1.58 -12.69 -6.36
CA VAL A 42 -3.05 -12.63 -6.39
C VAL A 42 -3.59 -11.73 -7.51
N ILE A 43 -2.79 -10.77 -8.01
CA ILE A 43 -3.14 -9.94 -9.17
C ILE A 43 -3.53 -10.80 -10.37
N LYS A 44 -2.76 -11.87 -10.67
CA LYS A 44 -3.06 -12.80 -11.77
C LYS A 44 -4.43 -13.46 -11.61
N GLN A 45 -4.86 -13.74 -10.37
CA GLN A 45 -6.18 -14.30 -10.11
C GLN A 45 -7.29 -13.28 -10.36
N PHE A 46 -7.05 -12.00 -10.05
CA PHE A 46 -7.99 -10.93 -10.34
C PHE A 46 -8.09 -10.64 -11.85
N ASP A 47 -6.98 -10.68 -12.58
CA ASP A 47 -6.99 -10.55 -14.04
C ASP A 47 -7.83 -11.66 -14.68
N GLN A 48 -7.58 -12.92 -14.30
CA GLN A 48 -8.38 -14.06 -14.77
C GLN A 48 -9.87 -13.94 -14.39
N MET A 49 -10.18 -13.34 -13.24
CA MET A 49 -11.56 -13.09 -12.84
C MET A 49 -12.23 -12.08 -13.78
N PHE A 50 -11.54 -10.99 -14.14
CA PHE A 50 -12.04 -10.04 -15.15
C PHE A 50 -12.24 -10.71 -16.50
N GLU A 51 -11.27 -11.50 -16.96
CA GLU A 51 -11.36 -12.21 -18.24
C GLU A 51 -12.54 -13.19 -18.31
N ARG A 52 -12.77 -13.96 -17.26
CA ARG A 52 -13.85 -14.96 -17.21
C ARG A 52 -15.24 -14.34 -17.09
N ASN A 53 -15.34 -13.10 -16.64
CA ASN A 53 -16.62 -12.45 -16.33
C ASN A 53 -16.84 -11.16 -17.14
N ARG A 54 -16.19 -11.01 -18.31
CA ARG A 54 -16.25 -9.78 -19.13
C ARG A 54 -17.68 -9.31 -19.47
N ASN A 55 -18.65 -10.22 -19.52
CA ASN A 55 -20.05 -9.92 -19.80
C ASN A 55 -20.81 -9.30 -18.61
N ARG A 56 -20.28 -9.43 -17.38
CA ARG A 56 -20.99 -9.06 -16.15
C ARG A 56 -20.11 -8.42 -15.08
N LEU A 57 -18.83 -8.18 -15.37
CA LEU A 57 -17.89 -7.51 -14.49
C LEU A 57 -17.21 -6.37 -15.24
N ARG A 58 -17.45 -5.13 -14.80
CA ARG A 58 -16.83 -3.92 -15.37
C ARG A 58 -16.00 -3.20 -14.31
N LEU A 59 -14.94 -2.53 -14.74
CA LEU A 59 -14.04 -1.75 -13.88
C LEU A 59 -13.95 -0.33 -14.41
N PHE A 60 -14.16 0.63 -13.52
CA PHE A 60 -14.08 2.07 -13.78
C PHE A 60 -13.02 2.67 -12.85
N CYS A 61 -11.81 2.84 -13.38
CA CYS A 61 -10.70 3.53 -12.69
C CYS A 61 -10.82 5.06 -12.82
N ASN A 62 -10.05 5.80 -12.03
CA ASN A 62 -10.09 7.27 -11.96
C ASN A 62 -11.47 7.84 -11.57
N VAL A 63 -12.29 7.08 -10.84
CA VAL A 63 -13.61 7.53 -10.37
C VAL A 63 -13.60 7.72 -8.86
N LYS A 64 -13.67 8.98 -8.42
CA LYS A 64 -13.78 9.34 -7.01
C LYS A 64 -15.25 9.45 -6.58
N ILE A 65 -15.72 8.48 -5.80
CA ILE A 65 -17.05 8.56 -5.17
C ILE A 65 -17.12 9.76 -4.23
N GLY A 66 -18.22 10.51 -4.31
CA GLY A 66 -18.45 11.80 -3.66
C GLY A 66 -17.94 13.02 -4.43
N ARG A 67 -17.23 12.84 -5.55
CA ARG A 67 -16.81 13.93 -6.46
C ARG A 67 -17.29 13.71 -7.89
N ASP A 68 -16.92 12.57 -8.47
CA ASP A 68 -17.20 12.24 -9.87
C ASP A 68 -18.54 11.51 -10.02
N VAL A 69 -18.90 10.72 -8.99
CA VAL A 69 -20.22 10.08 -8.82
C VAL A 69 -20.60 10.19 -7.35
N THR A 70 -21.80 10.65 -7.05
CA THR A 70 -22.31 10.77 -5.68
C THR A 70 -22.75 9.41 -5.11
N PHE A 71 -22.81 9.31 -3.79
CA PHE A 71 -23.30 8.09 -3.15
C PHE A 71 -24.78 7.85 -3.46
N ASP A 72 -25.59 8.91 -3.51
CA ASP A 72 -27.00 8.83 -3.88
C ASP A 72 -27.20 8.27 -5.28
N GLU A 73 -26.44 8.73 -6.28
CA GLU A 73 -26.49 8.20 -7.64
C GLU A 73 -26.21 6.69 -7.67
N LEU A 74 -25.26 6.22 -6.86
CA LEU A 74 -24.97 4.79 -6.74
C LEU A 74 -26.14 4.02 -6.12
N THR A 75 -26.73 4.52 -5.03
CA THR A 75 -27.83 3.83 -4.36
C THR A 75 -29.14 3.82 -5.14
N HIS A 76 -29.33 4.78 -6.05
CA HIS A 76 -30.48 4.77 -6.97
C HIS A 76 -30.21 3.91 -8.23
N GLY A 77 -28.95 3.80 -8.66
CA GLY A 77 -28.56 3.09 -9.88
C GLY A 77 -28.25 1.60 -9.71
N TYR A 78 -28.08 1.11 -8.48
CA TYR A 78 -27.72 -0.28 -8.18
C TYR A 78 -28.62 -0.89 -7.11
N ASP A 79 -28.93 -2.18 -7.25
CA ASP A 79 -29.69 -2.94 -6.26
C ASP A 79 -28.98 -3.05 -4.90
N ALA A 80 -27.64 -3.04 -4.92
CA ALA A 80 -26.80 -3.08 -3.73
C ALA A 80 -25.47 -2.36 -3.97
N VAL A 81 -24.98 -1.66 -2.93
CA VAL A 81 -23.69 -0.96 -2.95
C VAL A 81 -22.79 -1.54 -1.87
N LEU A 82 -21.63 -2.06 -2.27
CA LEU A 82 -20.59 -2.57 -1.35
C LEU A 82 -19.47 -1.55 -1.21
N LEU A 83 -19.30 -1.01 0.01
CA LEU A 83 -18.19 -0.13 0.33
C LEU A 83 -16.93 -0.95 0.65
N ALA A 84 -15.98 -0.97 -0.29
CA ALA A 84 -14.72 -1.71 -0.18
C ALA A 84 -13.48 -0.81 -0.43
N TYR A 85 -13.55 0.47 -0.04
CA TYR A 85 -12.52 1.48 -0.31
C TYR A 85 -11.34 1.48 0.67
N GLY A 86 -11.30 0.54 1.64
CA GLY A 86 -10.21 0.44 2.61
C GLY A 86 -10.10 1.64 3.57
N SER A 87 -8.88 1.90 4.06
CA SER A 87 -8.59 2.99 5.00
C SER A 87 -7.43 3.85 4.49
N HIS A 88 -7.75 5.05 4.02
CA HIS A 88 -6.75 6.02 3.53
C HIS A 88 -6.29 7.02 4.61
N LYS A 89 -6.98 7.09 5.76
CA LYS A 89 -6.61 8.01 6.84
C LYS A 89 -5.43 7.46 7.63
N THR A 90 -4.38 8.27 7.74
CA THR A 90 -3.20 7.99 8.56
C THR A 90 -3.48 8.36 10.02
N ARG A 91 -2.87 7.63 10.95
CA ARG A 91 -2.94 7.95 12.38
C ARG A 91 -1.82 8.91 12.73
N GLN A 92 -2.17 10.06 13.28
CA GLN A 92 -1.21 11.03 13.79
C GLN A 92 -0.69 10.61 15.17
N LEU A 93 0.57 10.98 15.46
CA LEU A 93 1.19 10.67 16.75
C LEU A 93 0.62 11.50 17.90
N GLY A 94 0.10 12.70 17.61
CA GLY A 94 -0.51 13.58 18.63
C GLY A 94 0.50 14.12 19.65
N ILE A 95 1.76 14.29 19.23
CA ILE A 95 2.85 14.82 20.06
C ILE A 95 3.39 16.13 19.46
N PRO A 96 4.01 17.01 20.26
CA PRO A 96 4.65 18.22 19.73
C PRO A 96 5.62 17.90 18.59
N GLY A 97 5.51 18.64 17.49
CA GLY A 97 6.34 18.46 16.30
C GLY A 97 5.89 17.36 15.33
N SER A 98 4.74 16.71 15.53
CA SER A 98 4.22 15.68 14.61
C SER A 98 3.87 16.19 13.21
N ASP A 99 3.79 17.49 13.02
CA ASP A 99 3.55 18.22 11.77
C ASP A 99 4.84 18.77 11.13
N SER A 100 6.01 18.45 11.70
CA SER A 100 7.30 18.87 11.15
C SER A 100 7.51 18.31 9.74
N LYS A 101 8.23 19.05 8.89
CA LYS A 101 8.40 18.75 7.46
C LYS A 101 8.88 17.33 7.13
N ASN A 102 9.73 16.72 7.97
CA ASN A 102 10.25 15.37 7.75
C ASN A 102 9.58 14.29 8.62
N VAL A 103 8.38 14.57 9.13
CA VAL A 103 7.52 13.58 9.77
C VAL A 103 6.49 13.13 8.75
N ILE A 104 6.66 11.91 8.24
CA ILE A 104 5.78 11.30 7.24
C ILE A 104 5.17 10.02 7.79
N SER A 105 3.99 9.64 7.30
CA SER A 105 3.41 8.36 7.69
C SER A 105 4.12 7.20 6.98
N GLY A 106 4.18 6.03 7.64
CA GLY A 106 4.73 4.82 7.01
C GLY A 106 3.98 4.45 5.73
N SER A 107 2.66 4.65 5.68
CA SER A 107 1.86 4.44 4.47
C SER A 107 2.19 5.41 3.33
N ASP A 108 2.56 6.66 3.63
CA ASP A 108 2.97 7.61 2.59
C ASP A 108 4.33 7.22 2.01
N PHE A 109 5.27 6.80 2.88
CA PHE A 109 6.56 6.27 2.44
C PHE A 109 6.39 5.00 1.58
N VAL A 110 5.53 4.07 2.02
CA VAL A 110 5.18 2.86 1.27
C VAL A 110 4.55 3.17 -0.07
N GLY A 111 3.57 4.07 -0.07
CA GLY A 111 2.92 4.52 -1.30
C GLY A 111 3.90 5.17 -2.27
N TRP A 112 4.83 5.97 -1.77
CA TRP A 112 5.86 6.63 -2.57
C TRP A 112 6.78 5.62 -3.27
N TYR A 113 7.37 4.66 -2.53
CA TYR A 113 8.26 3.68 -3.16
C TYR A 113 7.51 2.66 -4.04
N ASN A 114 6.21 2.43 -3.78
CA ASN A 114 5.36 1.58 -4.63
C ASN A 114 4.74 2.33 -5.82
N GLY A 115 5.09 3.60 -6.04
CA GLY A 115 4.66 4.35 -7.22
C GLY A 115 3.20 4.81 -7.21
N VAL A 116 2.64 5.13 -6.04
CA VAL A 116 1.36 5.85 -5.97
C VAL A 116 1.50 7.16 -6.76
N PRO A 117 0.59 7.44 -7.72
CA PRO A 117 0.63 8.69 -8.49
C PRO A 117 0.61 9.92 -7.59
N HIS A 118 1.47 10.89 -7.88
CA HIS A 118 1.60 12.15 -7.14
C HIS A 118 1.97 12.00 -5.65
N ALA A 119 2.48 10.84 -5.22
CA ALA A 119 3.02 10.68 -3.87
C ALA A 119 4.19 11.66 -3.64
N PRO A 120 4.19 12.44 -2.54
CA PRO A 120 5.29 13.34 -2.23
C PRO A 120 6.61 12.59 -2.05
N THR A 121 7.70 13.14 -2.58
CA THR A 121 9.04 12.58 -2.36
C THR A 121 9.50 12.88 -0.93
N PRO A 122 9.85 11.86 -0.13
CA PRO A 122 10.36 12.05 1.22
C PRO A 122 11.77 12.63 1.21
N ASP A 123 12.10 13.41 2.26
CA ASP A 123 13.45 13.89 2.49
C ASP A 123 14.27 12.81 3.22
N LEU A 124 15.10 12.09 2.45
CA LEU A 124 15.95 11.00 2.94
C LEU A 124 17.42 11.43 3.10
N SER A 125 17.68 12.72 3.33
CA SER A 125 19.05 13.25 3.50
C SER A 125 19.67 12.96 4.86
N ALA A 126 18.89 12.51 5.84
CA ALA A 126 19.36 12.22 7.20
C ALA A 126 20.13 10.89 7.29
N THR A 127 21.07 10.81 8.23
CA THR A 127 21.80 9.57 8.56
C THR A 127 21.04 8.66 9.52
N ASP A 128 20.17 9.25 10.34
CA ASP A 128 19.43 8.56 11.39
C ASP A 128 17.93 8.63 11.08
N VAL A 129 17.28 7.47 11.10
CA VAL A 129 15.83 7.35 10.89
C VAL A 129 15.17 6.72 12.10
N VAL A 130 14.07 7.32 12.54
CA VAL A 130 13.23 6.77 13.61
C VAL A 130 11.88 6.37 13.01
N ILE A 131 11.51 5.10 13.21
CA ILE A 131 10.23 4.54 12.80
C ILE A 131 9.41 4.27 14.06
N VAL A 132 8.24 4.88 14.17
CA VAL A 132 7.36 4.70 15.33
C VAL A 132 6.29 3.66 15.00
N GLY A 133 6.34 2.50 15.66
CA GLY A 133 5.39 1.41 15.50
C GLY A 133 6.06 0.04 15.38
N ASN A 134 5.39 -0.99 15.90
CA ASN A 134 5.86 -2.38 15.89
C ASN A 134 5.00 -3.28 14.99
N GLY A 135 4.64 -2.81 13.79
CA GLY A 135 3.85 -3.59 12.83
C GLY A 135 4.65 -3.96 11.58
N ASN A 136 4.09 -4.80 10.71
CA ASN A 136 4.77 -5.20 9.46
C ASN A 136 5.18 -4.01 8.59
N VAL A 137 4.35 -2.95 8.51
CA VAL A 137 4.69 -1.73 7.77
C VAL A 137 5.97 -1.06 8.30
N ALA A 138 6.19 -1.07 9.61
CA ALA A 138 7.42 -0.52 10.19
C ALA A 138 8.65 -1.33 9.76
N LEU A 139 8.51 -2.66 9.68
CA LEU A 139 9.56 -3.55 9.20
C LEU A 139 9.80 -3.38 7.70
N ASP A 140 8.75 -3.20 6.89
CA ASP A 140 8.88 -2.93 5.46
C ASP A 140 9.62 -1.61 5.21
N CYS A 141 9.25 -0.53 5.92
CA CYS A 141 9.98 0.73 5.89
C CYS A 141 11.46 0.53 6.24
N ALA A 142 11.74 -0.14 7.37
CA ALA A 142 13.11 -0.35 7.85
C ALA A 142 13.94 -1.14 6.82
N ARG A 143 13.38 -2.20 6.25
CA ARG A 143 14.05 -3.09 5.32
C ARG A 143 14.30 -2.46 3.96
N VAL A 144 13.35 -1.67 3.43
CA VAL A 144 13.58 -0.89 2.20
C VAL A 144 14.71 0.10 2.42
N LEU A 145 14.73 0.80 3.55
CA LEU A 145 15.80 1.76 3.87
C LEU A 145 17.16 1.06 4.09
N SER A 146 17.19 -0.09 4.78
CA SER A 146 18.43 -0.81 5.08
C SER A 146 19.05 -1.48 3.85
N THR A 147 18.24 -1.81 2.83
CA THR A 147 18.70 -2.44 1.58
C THR A 147 18.85 -1.45 0.42
N ALA A 148 18.55 -0.18 0.64
CA ALA A 148 18.54 0.86 -0.41
C ALA A 148 19.87 0.97 -1.17
N SER A 149 21.00 0.87 -0.45
CA SER A 149 22.35 1.02 -1.03
C SER A 149 23.01 -0.29 -1.45
N SER A 150 22.37 -1.45 -1.25
CA SER A 150 22.95 -2.76 -1.59
C SER A 150 22.76 -3.16 -3.06
N GLY A 151 21.91 -2.43 -3.80
CA GLY A 151 21.48 -2.79 -5.15
C GLY A 151 20.39 -3.87 -5.19
N ALA A 152 20.02 -4.47 -4.05
CA ALA A 152 19.00 -5.53 -3.99
C ALA A 152 17.64 -5.08 -4.52
N LEU A 153 17.30 -3.80 -4.33
CA LEU A 153 16.03 -3.23 -4.78
C LEU A 153 15.89 -3.16 -6.31
N ARG A 154 16.99 -3.21 -7.07
CA ARG A 154 16.95 -3.21 -8.55
C ARG A 154 16.27 -4.43 -9.14
N ALA A 155 16.21 -5.53 -8.40
CA ALA A 155 15.54 -6.76 -8.82
C ALA A 155 14.03 -6.77 -8.51
N THR A 156 13.50 -5.65 -7.99
CA THR A 156 12.10 -5.53 -7.54
C THR A 156 11.27 -4.64 -8.47
N ASP A 157 10.00 -4.41 -8.15
CA ASP A 157 9.09 -3.57 -8.92
C ASP A 157 9.03 -2.10 -8.44
N ILE A 158 10.03 -1.63 -7.69
CA ILE A 158 10.15 -0.20 -7.36
C ILE A 158 10.38 0.61 -8.65
N PRO A 159 9.67 1.74 -8.88
CA PRO A 159 9.91 2.60 -10.03
C PRO A 159 11.34 3.16 -10.07
N ASP A 160 11.92 3.26 -11.27
CA ASP A 160 13.33 3.70 -11.46
C ASP A 160 13.62 5.07 -10.84
N ASP A 161 12.68 6.02 -10.94
CA ASP A 161 12.84 7.36 -10.38
C ASP A 161 12.86 7.37 -8.84
N ARG A 162 12.28 6.34 -8.20
CA ARG A 162 12.33 6.12 -6.75
C ARG A 162 13.62 5.40 -6.35
N LEU A 163 14.07 4.42 -7.16
CA LEU A 163 15.35 3.74 -6.96
C LEU A 163 16.52 4.74 -6.97
N VAL A 164 16.54 5.69 -7.90
CA VAL A 164 17.59 6.73 -7.97
C VAL A 164 17.69 7.57 -6.68
N VAL A 165 16.57 7.77 -5.98
CA VAL A 165 16.55 8.47 -4.68
C VAL A 165 17.04 7.54 -3.58
N LEU A 166 16.53 6.32 -3.52
CA LEU A 166 16.89 5.32 -2.50
C LEU A 166 18.38 4.97 -2.54
N GLU A 167 18.99 4.82 -3.71
CA GLU A 167 20.40 4.45 -3.84
C GLU A 167 21.38 5.51 -3.33
N LYS A 168 20.90 6.74 -3.08
CA LYS A 168 21.71 7.88 -2.62
C LYS A 168 21.56 8.17 -1.13
N VAL A 169 20.75 7.40 -0.41
CA VAL A 169 20.46 7.69 1.00
C VAL A 169 21.70 7.44 1.87
N PRO A 170 22.07 8.38 2.78
CA PRO A 170 23.23 8.24 3.65
C PRO A 170 22.90 7.54 4.97
N ILE A 171 21.78 6.81 5.04
CA ILE A 171 21.23 6.25 6.27
C ILE A 171 22.20 5.20 6.84
N LYS A 172 22.53 5.37 8.11
CA LYS A 172 23.41 4.47 8.89
C LYS A 172 22.65 3.76 10.00
N ASP A 173 21.73 4.47 10.64
CA ASP A 173 21.05 4.00 11.83
C ASP A 173 19.53 4.09 11.66
N ILE A 174 18.85 2.95 11.85
CA ILE A 174 17.39 2.85 11.82
C ILE A 174 16.91 2.36 13.19
N LYS A 175 16.11 3.18 13.88
CA LYS A 175 15.56 2.89 15.20
C LYS A 175 14.06 2.65 15.09
N ILE A 176 13.60 1.47 15.51
CA ILE A 176 12.17 1.15 15.58
C ILE A 176 11.70 1.30 17.02
N LEU A 177 10.73 2.20 17.24
CA LEU A 177 10.20 2.51 18.57
C LEU A 177 8.83 1.89 18.78
N GLY A 178 8.76 1.02 19.77
CA GLY A 178 7.53 0.42 20.27
C GLY A 178 7.03 1.07 21.54
N ARG A 179 5.72 1.33 21.63
CA ARG A 179 5.10 1.81 22.89
C ARG A 179 4.90 0.72 23.95
N ARG A 180 5.05 -0.56 23.59
CA ARG A 180 4.84 -1.74 24.44
C ARG A 180 5.99 -2.73 24.26
N GLY A 181 6.08 -3.69 25.17
CA GLY A 181 7.10 -4.73 25.17
C GLY A 181 7.02 -5.70 23.97
N PRO A 182 8.06 -6.55 23.79
CA PRO A 182 8.16 -7.50 22.68
C PRO A 182 6.98 -8.48 22.55
N GLU A 183 6.30 -8.79 23.65
CA GLU A 183 5.10 -9.63 23.68
C GLU A 183 3.88 -8.99 22.97
N HIS A 184 3.95 -7.70 22.64
CA HIS A 184 2.89 -6.93 21.99
C HIS A 184 3.21 -6.53 20.55
N VAL A 185 4.22 -7.15 19.93
CA VAL A 185 4.56 -6.86 18.53
C VAL A 185 3.39 -7.24 17.61
N GLY A 186 3.11 -6.34 16.65
CA GLY A 186 2.08 -6.53 15.63
C GLY A 186 2.65 -7.05 14.30
N PHE A 187 3.93 -7.45 14.28
CA PHE A 187 4.55 -8.07 13.13
C PHE A 187 4.60 -9.60 13.26
N TYR A 188 4.60 -10.30 12.12
CA TYR A 188 4.73 -11.75 12.09
C TYR A 188 6.20 -12.17 12.08
N PHE A 189 6.50 -13.34 12.67
CA PHE A 189 7.87 -13.88 12.78
C PHE A 189 8.62 -13.93 11.44
N LEU A 190 7.91 -14.26 10.35
CA LEU A 190 8.48 -14.30 9.00
C LEU A 190 9.07 -12.95 8.54
N PHE A 191 8.44 -11.82 8.92
CA PHE A 191 8.93 -10.49 8.58
C PHE A 191 10.18 -10.11 9.39
N CYS A 192 10.29 -10.61 10.63
CA CYS A 192 11.46 -10.38 11.47
C CYS A 192 12.70 -11.10 10.93
N LEU A 193 12.55 -12.33 10.42
CA LEU A 193 13.67 -13.10 9.84
C LEU A 193 14.28 -12.42 8.62
N LYS A 194 13.48 -11.71 7.82
CA LYS A 194 13.94 -10.97 6.63
C LYS A 194 14.80 -9.74 6.94
N ILE A 195 14.91 -9.33 8.22
CA ILE A 195 15.80 -8.23 8.65
C ILE A 195 17.17 -8.77 9.10
N CYS A 196 17.24 -10.02 9.54
CA CYS A 196 18.47 -10.62 10.09
C CYS A 196 19.41 -11.24 9.03
N ILE A 197 19.15 -11.02 7.74
CA ILE A 197 19.92 -11.56 6.60
C ILE A 197 20.42 -10.37 5.79
#